data_AF-A0A2M9ZG33-F1
#
_entry.id   AF-A0A2M9ZG33-F1
#
_cell.length_a   1.000
_cell.length_b   1.000
_cell.length_c   1.000
_cell.angle_alpha   90.00
_cell.angle_beta   90.00
_cell.angle_gamma   90.00
#
_symmetry.space_group_name_H-M   'P 1'
#
loop_
_entity.id
_entity.type
_entity.pdbx_description
1 polymer ?
#
loop_
_entity_poly.entity_id
_entity_poly.type
_entity_poly.pdbx_seq_one_letter_code
_entity_poly.pdbx_strand_id
1 'polypeptide(L)'
;MEAGDLFGDSEKISPYLTKNSVAFIPKEPPILSLKGVTLTPVCICPECGADNKTPWSKARGRLRDWAAFLEEVQEIICTNESCTRRFVHAYFFEFPLGIAILNKSAVLKQMLIWFETESGQPVSMGSEDDDMELLWDPFFESIPDWADHIPLSLFTNILIYTPPEDLEGVLLGRRGTPLFGGIRCREGA
;
A
#
# COMPACT_ATOMS: atom_id res chain seq x y z
N MET A 1 -16.90 -6.39 19.79
CA MET A 1 -15.45 -6.44 20.07
C MET A 1 -14.82 -5.23 19.43
N GLU A 2 -13.90 -4.55 20.12
CA GLU A 2 -13.21 -3.40 19.54
C GLU A 2 -12.17 -3.90 18.55
N ALA A 3 -12.17 -3.37 17.32
CA ALA A 3 -11.22 -3.74 16.27
C ALA A 3 -9.73 -3.54 16.65
N GLY A 4 -9.43 -3.01 17.84
CA GLY A 4 -8.11 -2.53 18.27
C GLY A 4 -7.06 -3.60 18.52
N ASP A 5 -7.43 -4.89 18.64
CA ASP A 5 -6.48 -5.98 18.91
C ASP A 5 -6.14 -6.83 17.69
N LEU A 6 -6.72 -6.56 16.51
CA LEU A 6 -6.54 -7.43 15.35
C LEU A 6 -5.09 -7.42 14.81
N PHE A 7 -4.38 -6.28 14.75
CA PHE A 7 -3.08 -6.22 14.05
C PHE A 7 -1.85 -6.12 14.98
N GLY A 8 -2.03 -6.08 16.31
CA GLY A 8 -0.94 -6.13 17.30
C GLY A 8 0.21 -5.13 17.06
N ASP A 9 1.47 -5.56 17.17
CA ASP A 9 2.64 -4.68 16.98
C ASP A 9 2.75 -4.10 15.56
N SER A 10 1.99 -4.63 14.59
CA SER A 10 2.02 -4.19 13.20
C SER A 10 1.01 -3.07 12.89
N GLU A 11 0.20 -2.64 13.87
CA GLU A 11 -0.87 -1.64 13.74
C GLU A 11 -0.50 -0.38 12.93
N LYS A 12 0.76 0.06 13.03
CA LYS A 12 1.24 1.28 12.36
C LYS A 12 2.30 1.04 11.28
N ILE A 13 2.72 -0.21 11.07
CA ILE A 13 3.80 -0.53 10.12
C ILE A 13 3.28 -0.34 8.69
N SER A 14 3.91 0.58 7.97
CA SER A 14 3.72 0.80 6.54
C SER A 14 4.87 0.15 5.76
N PRO A 15 4.61 -0.44 4.57
CA PRO A 15 5.67 -0.93 3.68
C PRO A 15 6.41 0.21 2.97
N TYR A 16 6.00 1.47 3.17
CA TYR A 16 6.53 2.64 2.49
C TYR A 16 7.42 3.51 3.38
N LEU A 17 8.37 4.18 2.74
CA LEU A 17 9.03 5.35 3.31
C LEU A 17 8.07 6.55 3.24
N THR A 18 7.97 7.33 4.32
CA THR A 18 7.12 8.54 4.38
C THR A 18 7.93 9.77 4.78
N LYS A 19 7.45 10.99 4.50
CA LYS A 19 8.12 12.25 4.88
C LYS A 19 8.49 12.34 6.37
N ASN A 20 7.71 11.72 7.24
CA ASN A 20 7.98 11.72 8.68
C ASN A 20 9.09 10.75 9.09
N SER A 21 9.51 9.85 8.20
CA SER A 21 10.54 8.84 8.45
C SER A 21 11.93 9.26 7.98
N VAL A 22 12.06 10.12 6.96
CA VAL A 22 13.33 10.60 6.41
C VAL A 22 13.12 11.96 5.74
N ALA A 23 14.07 12.90 5.87
CA ALA A 23 14.17 14.07 4.99
C ALA A 23 14.61 13.64 3.57
N PHE A 24 13.80 12.81 2.92
CA PHE A 24 14.03 12.28 1.60
C PHE A 24 13.22 13.09 0.59
N ILE A 25 13.93 13.71 -0.36
CA ILE A 25 13.33 14.33 -1.53
C ILE A 25 13.50 13.33 -2.67
N PRO A 26 12.40 12.76 -3.20
CA PRO A 26 12.51 11.85 -4.32
C PRO A 26 13.14 12.54 -5.53
N LYS A 27 14.14 11.90 -6.13
CA LYS A 27 14.84 12.39 -7.33
C LYS A 27 14.22 11.89 -8.63
N GLU A 28 13.48 10.79 -8.53
CA GLU A 28 12.83 10.11 -9.66
C GLU A 28 11.38 10.61 -9.81
N PRO A 29 10.79 10.54 -11.00
CA PRO A 29 9.37 10.78 -11.17
C PRO A 29 8.54 9.67 -10.49
N PRO A 30 7.32 9.97 -10.01
CA PRO A 30 6.46 8.95 -9.44
C PRO A 30 6.02 7.94 -10.50
N ILE A 31 6.03 6.66 -10.13
CA ILE A 31 5.55 5.56 -10.99
C ILE A 31 4.03 5.46 -10.92
N LEU A 32 3.46 5.72 -9.74
CA LEU A 32 2.02 5.82 -9.53
C LEU A 32 1.69 7.21 -8.99
N SER A 33 0.66 7.84 -9.54
CA SER A 33 0.09 9.10 -9.07
C SER A 33 -1.43 9.05 -9.22
N LEU A 34 -2.15 8.90 -8.12
CA LEU A 34 -3.60 8.74 -8.08
C LEU A 34 -4.20 9.56 -6.94
N LYS A 35 -5.17 10.43 -7.26
CA LYS A 35 -5.87 11.30 -6.28
C LYS A 35 -4.92 12.12 -5.37
N GLY A 36 -3.74 12.50 -5.88
CA GLY A 36 -2.72 13.24 -5.12
C GLY A 36 -1.84 12.38 -4.20
N VAL A 37 -2.08 11.06 -4.14
CA VAL A 37 -1.14 10.08 -3.58
C VAL A 37 -0.14 9.71 -4.67
N THR A 38 1.14 9.67 -4.33
CA THR A 38 2.21 9.28 -5.24
C THR A 38 3.12 8.22 -4.63
N LEU A 39 3.59 7.31 -5.49
CA LEU A 39 4.62 6.33 -5.16
C LEU A 39 5.82 6.55 -6.05
N THR A 40 6.94 6.86 -5.42
CA THR A 40 8.21 7.11 -6.11
C THR A 40 9.22 6.04 -5.70
N PRO A 41 9.89 5.38 -6.65
CA PRO A 41 10.89 4.37 -6.34
C PRO A 41 12.09 5.01 -5.66
N VAL A 42 12.69 4.28 -4.72
CA VAL A 42 13.91 4.66 -4.01
C VAL A 42 14.95 3.57 -4.28
N CYS A 43 16.01 3.96 -4.98
CA CYS A 43 17.03 3.06 -5.50
C CYS A 43 18.37 3.25 -4.77
N ILE A 44 18.32 3.40 -3.45
CA ILE A 44 19.52 3.48 -2.61
C ILE A 44 19.95 2.06 -2.25
N CYS A 45 21.19 1.70 -2.58
CA CYS A 45 21.73 0.39 -2.24
C CYS A 45 21.78 0.23 -0.71
N PRO A 46 21.15 -0.82 -0.14
CA PRO A 46 21.08 -1.00 1.31
C PRO A 46 22.43 -1.33 1.95
N GLU A 47 23.42 -1.76 1.15
CA GLU A 47 24.73 -2.15 1.66
C GLU A 47 25.74 -1.00 1.66
N CYS A 48 25.88 -0.29 0.53
CA CYS A 48 26.90 0.76 0.37
C CYS A 48 26.32 2.17 0.33
N GLY A 49 24.99 2.34 0.37
CA GLY A 49 24.33 3.65 0.32
C GLY A 49 24.42 4.36 -1.04
N ALA A 50 24.94 3.71 -2.08
CA ALA A 50 25.03 4.29 -3.40
C ALA A 50 23.63 4.59 -3.96
N ASP A 51 23.46 5.78 -4.52
CA ASP A 51 22.24 6.21 -5.20
C ASP A 51 22.25 5.69 -6.64
N ASN A 52 21.29 4.83 -6.97
CA ASN A 52 21.15 4.21 -8.29
C ASN A 52 19.99 4.87 -9.03
N LYS A 53 20.05 4.87 -10.36
CA LYS A 53 18.90 5.27 -11.16
C LYS A 53 17.88 4.14 -11.21
N THR A 54 16.61 4.52 -11.24
CA THR A 54 15.54 3.57 -11.53
C THR A 54 15.70 3.10 -12.97
N PRO A 55 15.75 1.79 -13.27
CA PRO A 55 15.83 1.28 -14.63
C PRO A 55 14.45 1.33 -15.34
N TRP A 56 13.81 2.51 -15.32
CA TRP A 56 12.48 2.75 -15.86
C TRP A 56 12.40 4.13 -16.50
N SER A 57 11.87 4.21 -17.72
CA SER A 57 11.76 5.48 -18.48
C SER A 57 10.34 5.82 -18.91
N LYS A 58 9.36 4.98 -18.59
CA LYS A 58 7.97 5.07 -19.10
C LYS A 58 6.99 5.71 -18.12
N ALA A 59 7.46 6.30 -17.01
CA ALA A 59 6.60 6.79 -15.93
C ALA A 59 5.67 7.92 -16.38
N ARG A 60 4.37 7.63 -16.56
CA ARG A 60 3.31 8.64 -16.68
C ARG A 60 2.42 8.68 -15.44
N GLY A 61 2.80 7.97 -14.36
CA GLY A 61 2.10 7.96 -13.09
C GLY A 61 0.79 7.15 -13.09
N ARG A 62 0.55 6.28 -14.08
CA ARG A 62 -0.73 5.54 -14.20
C ARG A 62 -0.63 4.17 -13.54
N LEU A 63 -1.76 3.61 -13.13
CA LEU A 63 -1.82 2.25 -12.57
C LEU A 63 -1.24 1.18 -13.51
N ARG A 64 -1.40 1.34 -14.84
CA ARG A 64 -0.73 0.45 -15.81
C ARG A 64 0.79 0.57 -15.78
N ASP A 65 1.32 1.77 -15.54
CA ASP A 65 2.76 1.98 -15.45
C ASP A 65 3.32 1.33 -14.17
N TRP A 66 2.53 1.32 -13.09
CA TRP A 66 2.83 0.60 -11.85
C TRP A 66 2.95 -0.91 -12.07
N ALA A 67 1.93 -1.52 -12.69
CA ALA A 67 1.94 -2.96 -12.97
C ALA A 67 3.13 -3.36 -13.86
N ALA A 68 3.35 -2.61 -14.95
CA ALA A 68 4.46 -2.87 -15.86
C ALA A 68 5.83 -2.63 -15.19
N PHE A 69 5.93 -1.66 -14.28
CA PHE A 69 7.14 -1.44 -13.50
C PHE A 69 7.47 -2.62 -12.58
N LEU A 70 6.49 -3.14 -11.83
CA LEU A 70 6.70 -4.30 -10.96
C LEU A 70 7.11 -5.55 -11.75
N GLU A 71 6.58 -5.71 -12.95
CA GLU A 71 6.94 -6.82 -13.84
C GLU A 71 8.35 -6.68 -14.43
N GLU A 72 8.69 -5.50 -14.98
CA GLU A 72 9.96 -5.25 -15.68
C GLU A 72 11.14 -4.97 -14.71
N VAL A 73 10.88 -4.40 -13.52
CA VAL A 73 11.90 -3.96 -12.56
C VAL A 73 11.77 -4.74 -11.25
N GLN A 74 12.26 -5.98 -11.27
CA GLN A 74 12.26 -6.87 -10.11
C GLN A 74 13.46 -6.66 -9.19
N GLU A 75 14.63 -6.39 -9.78
CA GLU A 75 15.87 -6.16 -9.04
C GLU A 75 16.73 -5.08 -9.71
N ILE A 76 17.50 -4.38 -8.89
CA ILE A 76 18.47 -3.36 -9.30
C ILE A 76 19.85 -3.87 -8.92
N ILE A 77 20.79 -3.77 -9.85
CA ILE A 77 22.20 -4.03 -9.59
C ILE A 77 22.85 -2.71 -9.17
N CYS A 78 23.49 -2.70 -8.01
CA CYS A 78 24.23 -1.53 -7.52
C CYS A 78 25.30 -1.10 -8.51
N THR A 79 25.28 0.16 -8.93
CA THR A 79 26.24 0.76 -9.87
C THR A 79 27.60 1.03 -9.23
N ASN A 80 27.74 0.89 -7.91
CA ASN A 80 29.05 0.90 -7.26
C ASN A 80 29.78 -0.41 -7.61
N GLU A 81 30.84 -0.29 -8.41
CA GLU A 81 31.66 -1.40 -8.90
C GLU A 81 32.24 -2.28 -7.79
N SER A 82 32.41 -1.74 -6.58
CA SER A 82 32.91 -2.49 -5.42
C SER A 82 31.84 -3.27 -4.68
N CYS A 83 30.56 -2.97 -4.89
CA CYS A 83 29.45 -3.61 -4.20
C CYS A 83 28.72 -4.61 -5.11
N THR A 84 28.28 -4.17 -6.30
CA THR A 84 27.54 -4.99 -7.31
C THR A 84 26.32 -5.76 -6.78
N ARG A 85 25.85 -5.45 -5.57
CA ARG A 85 24.73 -6.13 -4.93
C ARG A 85 23.44 -5.93 -5.69
N ARG A 86 22.63 -6.98 -5.75
CA ARG A 86 21.24 -6.96 -6.22
C ARG A 86 20.30 -6.64 -5.06
N PHE A 87 19.32 -5.78 -5.31
CA PHE A 87 18.32 -5.38 -4.31
C PHE A 87 17.00 -4.95 -4.97
N VAL A 88 15.92 -4.98 -4.19
CA VAL A 88 14.59 -4.50 -4.61
C VAL A 88 14.45 -3.03 -4.20
N HIS A 89 13.73 -2.24 -4.98
CA HIS A 89 13.42 -0.85 -4.65
C HIS A 89 12.60 -0.75 -3.37
N ALA A 90 12.82 0.33 -2.63
CA ALA A 90 11.85 0.82 -1.67
C ALA A 90 10.94 1.83 -2.37
N TYR A 91 9.84 2.22 -1.74
CA TYR A 91 8.93 3.22 -2.28
C TYR A 91 8.69 4.34 -1.29
N PHE A 92 8.80 5.57 -1.79
CA PHE A 92 8.41 6.76 -1.06
C PHE A 92 6.95 7.07 -1.34
N PHE A 93 6.14 7.07 -0.29
CA PHE A 93 4.72 7.35 -0.31
C PHE A 93 4.47 8.80 0.11
N GLU A 94 4.05 9.62 -0.85
CA GLU A 94 3.68 11.01 -0.63
C GLU A 94 2.18 11.20 -0.84
N PHE A 95 1.55 12.02 0.00
CA PHE A 95 0.12 12.28 -0.02
C PHE A 95 -0.18 13.72 0.41
N PRO A 96 -1.40 14.23 0.16
CA PRO A 96 -1.76 15.61 0.46
C PRO A 96 -1.64 15.95 1.95
N LEU A 97 -1.21 17.18 2.24
CA LEU A 97 -1.07 17.68 3.62
C LEU A 97 -2.42 17.71 4.34
N GLY A 98 -2.39 17.49 5.65
CA GLY A 98 -3.58 17.53 6.52
C GLY A 98 -4.33 16.20 6.65
N ILE A 99 -3.89 15.14 5.95
CA ILE A 99 -4.43 13.80 6.15
C ILE A 99 -3.76 13.15 7.37
N ALA A 100 -4.57 12.79 8.37
CA ALA A 100 -4.11 12.01 9.52
C ALA A 100 -3.95 10.54 9.13
N ILE A 101 -2.79 9.96 9.48
CA ILE A 101 -2.56 8.52 9.35
C ILE A 101 -3.14 7.81 10.57
N LEU A 102 -4.09 6.92 10.31
CA LEU A 102 -4.75 6.05 11.27
C LEU A 102 -3.95 4.76 11.40
N ASN A 103 -4.14 3.99 12.47
CA ASN A 103 -3.66 2.61 12.52
C ASN A 103 -4.59 1.66 11.76
N LYS A 104 -4.12 0.46 11.41
CA LYS A 104 -4.86 -0.51 10.60
C LYS A 104 -6.26 -0.81 11.14
N SER A 105 -6.42 -0.95 12.45
CA SER A 105 -7.75 -1.14 13.07
C SER A 105 -8.71 0.00 12.82
N ALA A 106 -8.24 1.25 12.98
CA ALA A 106 -9.07 2.41 12.72
C ALA A 106 -9.37 2.56 11.23
N VAL A 107 -8.43 2.21 10.34
CA VAL A 107 -8.70 2.15 8.89
C VAL A 107 -9.79 1.13 8.59
N LEU A 108 -9.64 -0.12 9.06
CA LEU A 108 -10.64 -1.17 8.85
C LEU A 108 -12.02 -0.76 9.37
N LYS A 109 -12.09 -0.17 10.57
CA LYS A 109 -13.36 0.32 11.12
C LYS A 109 -13.99 1.39 10.23
N GLN A 110 -13.21 2.35 9.73
CA GLN A 110 -13.72 3.37 8.82
C GLN A 110 -14.10 2.81 7.45
N MET A 111 -13.36 1.81 6.95
CA MET A 111 -13.73 1.09 5.73
C MET A 111 -15.10 0.43 5.90
N LEU A 112 -15.29 -0.39 6.93
CA LEU A 112 -16.56 -1.05 7.21
C LEU A 112 -17.71 -0.04 7.26
N ILE A 113 -17.58 1.02 8.06
CA ILE A 113 -18.61 2.06 8.16
C ILE A 113 -18.92 2.68 6.79
N TRP A 114 -17.90 3.05 6.02
CA TRP A 114 -18.09 3.71 4.74
C TRP A 114 -18.72 2.78 3.70
N PHE A 115 -18.17 1.57 3.52
CA PHE A 115 -18.69 0.61 2.54
C PHE A 115 -20.10 0.13 2.89
N GLU A 116 -20.42 -0.07 4.17
CA GLU A 116 -21.79 -0.43 4.59
C GLU A 116 -22.78 0.71 4.36
N THR A 117 -22.36 1.95 4.61
CA THR A 117 -23.20 3.13 4.39
C THR A 117 -23.51 3.33 2.91
N GLU A 118 -22.49 3.23 2.06
CA GLU A 118 -22.63 3.50 0.62
C GLU A 118 -23.27 2.33 -0.15
N SER A 119 -22.99 1.07 0.24
CA SER A 119 -23.63 -0.10 -0.38
C SER A 119 -25.04 -0.38 0.18
N GLY A 120 -25.34 0.11 1.38
CA GLY A 120 -26.58 -0.19 2.10
C GLY A 120 -26.67 -1.64 2.59
N GLN A 121 -25.57 -2.40 2.58
CA GLN A 121 -25.49 -3.79 3.02
C GLN A 121 -24.30 -3.98 3.97
N PRO A 122 -24.41 -4.89 4.97
CA PRO A 122 -23.27 -5.26 5.81
C PRO A 122 -22.13 -5.85 4.98
N VAL A 123 -20.88 -5.52 5.34
CA VAL A 123 -19.70 -6.14 4.71
C VAL A 123 -19.34 -7.40 5.50
N SER A 124 -19.43 -8.56 4.85
CA SER A 124 -19.08 -9.85 5.47
C SER A 124 -17.57 -10.05 5.45
N MET A 125 -16.92 -10.06 6.62
CA MET A 125 -15.46 -10.21 6.76
C MET A 125 -14.98 -11.68 6.81
N GLY A 126 -15.81 -12.64 6.42
CA GLY A 126 -15.52 -14.08 6.58
C GLY A 126 -15.72 -14.56 8.02
N SER A 127 -15.73 -15.88 8.23
CA SER A 127 -15.88 -16.47 9.58
C SER A 127 -14.66 -16.21 10.44
N GLU A 128 -14.90 -15.99 11.74
CA GLU A 128 -13.91 -15.83 12.83
C GLU A 128 -13.13 -17.13 13.09
N ASP A 129 -12.55 -17.75 12.06
CA ASP A 129 -11.54 -18.78 12.25
C ASP A 129 -10.17 -18.09 12.35
N ASP A 130 -9.43 -18.36 13.44
CA ASP A 130 -8.22 -17.65 13.90
C ASP A 130 -7.03 -17.63 12.92
N ASP A 131 -7.16 -18.22 11.74
CA ASP A 131 -6.12 -18.30 10.70
C ASP A 131 -6.52 -17.67 9.35
N MET A 132 -7.68 -17.01 9.27
CA MET A 132 -8.16 -16.42 8.00
C MET A 132 -7.49 -15.07 7.72
N GLU A 133 -6.73 -14.99 6.62
CA GLU A 133 -6.23 -13.73 6.07
C GLU A 133 -7.41 -12.86 5.63
N LEU A 134 -7.46 -11.61 6.11
CA LEU A 134 -8.49 -10.66 5.68
C LEU A 134 -8.31 -10.37 4.19
N LEU A 135 -9.39 -10.45 3.42
CA LEU A 135 -9.38 -10.23 1.97
C LEU A 135 -10.04 -8.89 1.61
N TRP A 136 -9.60 -8.32 0.49
CA TRP A 136 -10.18 -7.13 -0.11
C TRP A 136 -11.54 -7.40 -0.78
N ASP A 137 -11.80 -8.64 -1.18
CA ASP A 137 -12.94 -9.06 -1.99
C ASP A 137 -14.30 -8.53 -1.49
N PRO A 138 -14.66 -8.61 -0.19
CA PRO A 138 -15.96 -8.15 0.29
C PRO A 138 -16.20 -6.65 0.05
N PHE A 139 -15.13 -5.84 0.14
CA PHE A 139 -15.22 -4.40 -0.09
C PHE A 139 -15.43 -4.10 -1.57
N PHE A 140 -14.62 -4.72 -2.44
CA PHE A 140 -14.75 -4.51 -3.88
C PHE A 140 -16.10 -5.00 -4.43
N GLU A 141 -16.59 -6.16 -3.99
CA GLU A 141 -17.87 -6.70 -4.43
C GLU A 141 -19.05 -5.82 -3.96
N SER A 142 -18.92 -5.13 -2.82
CA SER A 142 -19.95 -4.21 -2.32
C SER A 142 -20.05 -2.92 -3.14
N ILE A 143 -18.91 -2.36 -3.55
CA ILE A 143 -18.85 -1.11 -4.32
C ILE A 143 -17.74 -1.24 -5.38
N PRO A 144 -18.07 -1.69 -6.60
CA PRO A 144 -17.18 -1.57 -7.75
C PRO A 144 -16.80 -0.09 -7.95
N ASP A 145 -15.56 0.17 -8.39
CA ASP A 145 -15.04 1.54 -8.58
C ASP A 145 -14.98 2.40 -7.29
N TRP A 146 -14.96 1.78 -6.11
CA TRP A 146 -14.82 2.46 -4.80
C TRP A 146 -13.77 3.58 -4.77
N ALA A 147 -12.66 3.39 -5.50
CA ALA A 147 -11.51 4.29 -5.52
C ALA A 147 -11.91 5.70 -6.02
N ASP A 148 -12.91 5.82 -6.89
CA ASP A 148 -13.37 7.10 -7.40
C ASP A 148 -14.23 7.85 -6.37
N HIS A 149 -14.99 7.12 -5.56
CA HIS A 149 -16.02 7.68 -4.66
C HIS A 149 -15.54 7.88 -3.22
N ILE A 150 -14.58 7.08 -2.77
CA ILE A 150 -14.14 7.09 -1.38
C ILE A 150 -13.47 8.43 -0.98
N PRO A 151 -13.70 8.91 0.25
CA PRO A 151 -13.01 10.09 0.77
C PRO A 151 -11.50 9.95 0.69
N LEU A 152 -10.83 11.03 0.30
CA LEU A 152 -9.38 11.06 0.09
C LEU A 152 -8.58 10.64 1.34
N SER A 153 -9.06 10.98 2.54
CA SER A 153 -8.44 10.56 3.80
C SER A 153 -8.42 9.04 3.94
N LEU A 154 -9.55 8.37 3.69
CA LEU A 154 -9.68 6.92 3.79
C LEU A 154 -8.94 6.22 2.65
N PHE A 155 -9.02 6.77 1.42
CA PHE A 155 -8.21 6.31 0.28
C PHE A 155 -6.72 6.24 0.62
N THR A 156 -6.18 7.34 1.14
CA THR A 156 -4.75 7.44 1.52
C THR A 156 -4.38 6.41 2.59
N ASN A 157 -5.25 6.24 3.58
CA ASN A 157 -5.05 5.30 4.69
C ASN A 157 -5.17 3.83 4.28
N ILE A 158 -5.95 3.51 3.25
CA ILE A 158 -5.96 2.17 2.65
C ILE A 158 -4.61 1.94 1.96
N LEU A 159 -4.23 2.83 1.05
CA LEU A 159 -3.03 2.64 0.23
C LEU A 159 -1.73 2.62 1.04
N ILE A 160 -1.60 3.40 2.11
CA ILE A 160 -0.37 3.43 2.94
C ILE A 160 -0.09 2.10 3.65
N TYR A 161 -1.10 1.22 3.76
CA TYR A 161 -0.97 -0.11 4.35
C TYR A 161 -1.07 -1.25 3.33
N THR A 162 -1.44 -0.96 2.08
CA THR A 162 -1.40 -1.94 0.99
C THR A 162 0.04 -2.13 0.52
N PRO A 163 0.62 -3.35 0.56
CA PRO A 163 1.92 -3.61 -0.03
C PRO A 163 1.99 -3.27 -1.52
N PRO A 164 3.18 -2.92 -2.05
CA PRO A 164 3.38 -2.63 -3.45
C PRO A 164 2.76 -3.66 -4.42
N GLU A 165 2.96 -4.93 -4.13
CA GLU A 165 2.49 -6.08 -4.91
C GLU A 165 0.96 -6.21 -4.95
N ASP A 166 0.27 -5.76 -3.89
CA ASP A 166 -1.18 -5.88 -3.74
C ASP A 166 -1.95 -4.66 -4.25
N LEU A 167 -1.26 -3.52 -4.48
CA LEU A 167 -1.89 -2.26 -4.89
C LEU A 167 -2.77 -2.39 -6.13
N GLU A 168 -2.28 -3.08 -7.16
CA GLU A 168 -3.05 -3.29 -8.37
C GLU A 168 -4.31 -4.13 -8.08
N GLY A 169 -4.18 -5.15 -7.23
CA GLY A 169 -5.29 -5.99 -6.81
C GLY A 169 -6.36 -5.22 -6.05
N VAL A 170 -5.95 -4.36 -5.11
CA VAL A 170 -6.86 -3.50 -4.34
C VAL A 170 -7.55 -2.46 -5.21
N LEU A 171 -6.80 -1.79 -6.11
CA LEU A 171 -7.34 -0.73 -6.96
C LEU A 171 -8.24 -1.25 -8.09
N LEU A 172 -7.99 -2.45 -8.61
CA LEU A 172 -8.78 -3.06 -9.68
C LEU A 172 -9.79 -4.11 -9.20
N GLY A 173 -9.78 -4.46 -7.91
CA GLY A 173 -10.66 -5.49 -7.38
C GLY A 173 -10.33 -6.91 -7.82
N ARG A 174 -9.05 -7.28 -7.85
CA ARG A 174 -8.66 -8.66 -8.13
C ARG A 174 -9.05 -9.54 -6.94
N ARG A 175 -9.73 -10.65 -7.25
CA ARG A 175 -10.11 -11.65 -6.24
C ARG A 175 -8.92 -12.25 -5.52
N GLY A 176 -9.09 -12.52 -4.24
CA GLY A 176 -8.07 -13.08 -3.35
C GLY A 176 -6.97 -12.09 -2.98
N THR A 177 -7.17 -10.78 -3.18
CA THR A 177 -6.16 -9.79 -2.79
C THR A 177 -6.17 -9.64 -1.27
N PRO A 178 -5.02 -9.78 -0.59
CA PRO A 178 -4.97 -9.60 0.85
C PRO A 178 -5.24 -8.14 1.26
N LEU A 179 -6.04 -7.96 2.30
CA LEU A 179 -6.18 -6.67 2.96
C LEU A 179 -4.93 -6.41 3.82
N PHE A 180 -4.31 -5.24 3.63
CA PHE A 180 -3.08 -4.84 4.34
C PHE A 180 -1.93 -5.85 4.25
N GLY A 181 -1.84 -6.61 3.16
CA GLY A 181 -0.78 -7.60 2.95
C GLY A 181 -0.97 -8.92 3.71
N GLY A 182 -2.19 -9.25 4.11
CA GLY A 182 -2.50 -10.55 4.72
C GLY A 182 -1.99 -10.66 6.17
N ILE A 183 -1.84 -9.53 6.87
CA ILE A 183 -1.51 -9.55 8.29
C ILE A 183 -2.61 -10.31 9.04
N ARG A 184 -2.21 -11.43 9.65
CA ARG A 184 -3.12 -12.27 10.44
C ARG A 184 -3.63 -11.51 11.65
N CYS A 185 -4.92 -11.66 11.92
CA CYS A 185 -5.50 -11.29 13.20
C CYS A 185 -4.81 -12.11 14.30
N ARG A 186 -4.19 -11.49 15.30
CA ARG A 186 -3.63 -12.24 16.44
C ARG A 186 -4.67 -12.29 17.56
N GLU A 187 -4.95 -13.49 18.08
CA GLU A 187 -5.65 -13.67 19.35
C GLU A 187 -4.91 -12.94 20.48
N GLY A 188 -5.70 -12.47 21.45
CA GLY A 188 -5.27 -11.73 22.62
C GLY A 188 -4.16 -12.43 23.42
N ALA A 189 -3.34 -11.59 24.06
CA ALA A 189 -2.50 -11.99 25.18
C ALA A 189 -3.32 -12.04 26.49
#